data_AF-B7P866-F1
#
_entry.id   AF-B7P866-F1
#
_cell.length_a   1.000
_cell.length_b   1.000
_cell.length_c   1.000
_cell.angle_alpha   90.00
_cell.angle_beta   90.00
_cell.angle_gamma   90.00
#
_symmetry.space_group_name_H-M   'P 1'
#
loop_
_entity.id
_entity.type
_entity.pdbx_description
1 polymer ?
#
loop_
_entity_poly.entity_id
_entity_poly.type
_entity_poly.pdbx_seq_one_letter_code
_entity_poly.pdbx_strand_id
1 'polypeptide(L)'
;LIGRPFLPPYWALGFQLSKFGYDSLKNLKLVVSRNREARIPMDVQHLDIDYMDGCKTFTVDNDTYGVMERKEDCESALCLWRESEGHLPKCFQPKDAYGYSISGLDSPINATHVAFNLSHEKSSYSPFPESAIDVVRFQLIKYNDYIVRFKLSSATESRYEVPVQETFDLLRRPQNISDPRYVFETGLTPNGYFKFSIRRKGTHTNLIDTGIGGLIMTNQFLQFATYLPSTNFYGFGEHAHDTLRHHFRFNTVAMFARDESPKESANLYGVHPFYMCIEEGGKAHGLFMLNSNAMEYTLLRAPALRLTTIGGVLDFFLFVGDSPTHVAQLYSDLIGRPFLPPYWALGFQLSKFGYDSLKNLKLIVSRNREARIPMNAPFPSTGEYMILDDVTLSTKTPLYVRAGSVIPTQKPGMSTRDSRKKPFTLLVYPEEGSATGQLFWDDGVSKRTVELNRYDYFVFHVKRCRLTISKTHTNVEPLLVTLEKIVVMSAFVPTRLYVDGKNRKEAIGKMSDEAFKLTVQLELHDLRRVHVIEWTTESQNGTECPK
;
A
#
# COMPACT_ATOMS: atom_id res chain seq x y z
N LEU A 1 2.82 6.42 24.75
CA LEU A 1 1.55 5.65 24.84
C LEU A 1 0.76 5.65 23.53
N ILE A 2 0.99 6.61 22.63
CA ILE A 2 0.60 6.49 21.23
C ILE A 2 1.88 6.07 20.49
N GLY A 3 1.85 4.96 19.75
CA GLY A 3 3.02 4.47 19.02
C GLY A 3 3.55 5.48 18.01
N ARG A 4 4.62 5.14 17.30
CA ARG A 4 5.03 5.96 16.14
C ARG A 4 3.86 6.01 15.15
N PRO A 5 3.59 7.16 14.50
CA PRO A 5 2.56 7.23 13.47
C PRO A 5 2.80 6.15 12.44
N PHE A 6 1.74 5.49 11.99
CA PHE A 6 1.79 4.65 10.81
C PHE A 6 2.30 5.50 9.65
N LEU A 7 3.42 5.09 9.05
CA LEU A 7 3.87 5.70 7.82
C LEU A 7 2.86 5.27 6.74
N PRO A 8 2.07 6.19 6.16
CA PRO A 8 1.13 5.80 5.13
C PRO A 8 1.89 5.13 3.98
N PRO A 9 1.28 4.14 3.31
CA PRO A 9 1.93 3.50 2.18
C PRO A 9 2.27 4.57 1.13
N TYR A 10 3.40 4.42 0.44
CA TYR A 10 3.94 5.49 -0.41
C TYR A 10 2.93 6.02 -1.44
N TRP A 11 2.07 5.15 -1.99
CA TRP A 11 1.00 5.54 -2.93
C TRP A 11 -0.01 6.53 -2.33
N ALA A 12 -0.24 6.51 -1.01
CA ALA A 12 -1.17 7.43 -0.34
C ALA A 12 -0.61 8.86 -0.25
N LEU A 13 0.70 9.04 -0.49
CA LEU A 13 1.35 10.34 -0.63
C LEU A 13 1.41 10.80 -2.10
N GLY A 14 0.93 9.97 -3.03
CA GLY A 14 0.93 10.22 -4.46
C GLY A 14 -0.25 11.08 -4.95
N PHE A 15 -0.37 11.22 -6.26
CA PHE A 15 -1.43 11.95 -6.93
C PHE A 15 -2.75 11.16 -6.88
N GLN A 16 -3.78 11.77 -6.29
CA GLN A 16 -5.07 11.11 -6.13
C GLN A 16 -6.13 11.86 -6.94
N LEU A 17 -6.91 11.11 -7.72
CA LEU A 17 -8.05 11.64 -8.46
C LEU A 17 -9.35 11.15 -7.81
N SER A 18 -10.28 12.07 -7.55
CA SER A 18 -11.60 11.76 -7.00
C SER A 18 -12.65 12.64 -7.66
N LYS A 19 -13.78 12.04 -8.00
CA LYS A 19 -14.92 12.72 -8.60
C LYS A 19 -16.21 11.92 -8.34
N PHE A 20 -17.29 12.66 -8.13
CA PHE A 20 -18.65 12.14 -8.21
C PHE A 20 -19.17 12.14 -9.66
N GLY A 21 -19.89 11.09 -10.04
CA GLY A 21 -20.52 10.93 -11.36
C GLY A 21 -19.57 10.35 -12.41
N TYR A 22 -18.90 9.24 -12.13
CA TYR A 22 -18.27 8.42 -13.18
C TYR A 22 -19.33 7.66 -14.01
N ASP A 23 -20.49 7.37 -13.42
CA ASP A 23 -21.68 6.68 -13.99
C ASP A 23 -21.48 5.21 -14.38
N SER A 24 -20.26 4.77 -14.69
CA SER A 24 -19.95 3.35 -14.95
C SER A 24 -18.46 3.07 -14.83
N LEU A 25 -18.10 1.80 -14.65
CA LEU A 25 -16.71 1.35 -14.69
C LEU A 25 -16.03 1.66 -16.03
N LYS A 26 -16.76 1.60 -17.15
CA LYS A 26 -16.23 1.93 -18.49
C LYS A 26 -15.74 3.38 -18.55
N ASN A 27 -16.53 4.32 -18.04
CA ASN A 27 -16.16 5.73 -17.99
C ASN A 27 -15.00 5.98 -17.03
N LEU A 28 -14.97 5.31 -15.87
CA LEU A 28 -13.84 5.36 -14.94
C LEU A 28 -12.55 4.93 -15.65
N LYS A 29 -12.56 3.77 -16.31
CA LYS A 29 -11.41 3.24 -17.07
C LYS A 29 -10.94 4.24 -18.13
N LEU A 30 -11.87 4.86 -18.86
CA LEU A 30 -11.54 5.89 -19.86
C LEU A 30 -10.81 7.10 -19.22
N VAL A 31 -11.28 7.58 -18.07
CA VAL A 31 -10.63 8.69 -17.34
C VAL A 31 -9.23 8.32 -16.85
N VAL A 32 -9.06 7.09 -16.36
CA VAL A 32 -7.76 6.57 -15.93
C VAL A 32 -6.80 6.45 -17.11
N SER A 33 -7.22 5.81 -18.20
CA SER A 33 -6.38 5.57 -19.38
C SER A 33 -5.90 6.87 -20.03
N ARG A 34 -6.79 7.83 -20.27
CA ARG A 34 -6.40 9.11 -20.89
C ARG A 34 -5.42 9.92 -20.04
N ASN A 35 -5.53 9.85 -18.70
CA ASN A 35 -4.63 10.59 -17.82
C ASN A 35 -3.22 9.98 -17.89
N ARG A 36 -3.15 8.64 -17.95
CA ARG A 36 -1.90 7.91 -18.18
C ARG A 36 -1.31 8.25 -19.55
N GLU A 37 -2.11 8.26 -20.61
CA GLU A 37 -1.68 8.63 -21.96
C GLU A 37 -1.16 10.08 -22.02
N ALA A 38 -1.83 11.00 -21.33
CA ALA A 38 -1.40 12.39 -21.18
C ALA A 38 -0.19 12.57 -20.23
N ARG A 39 0.33 11.47 -19.66
CA ARG A 39 1.44 11.46 -18.69
C ARG A 39 1.16 12.32 -17.46
N ILE A 40 -0.11 12.44 -17.06
CA ILE A 40 -0.51 13.08 -15.81
C ILE A 40 -0.24 12.08 -14.69
N PRO A 41 0.58 12.43 -13.68
CA PRO A 41 0.83 11.56 -12.53
C PRO A 41 -0.48 11.20 -11.81
N MET A 42 -0.72 9.91 -11.58
CA MET A 42 -1.91 9.41 -10.88
C MET A 42 -1.60 8.07 -10.19
N ASP A 43 -1.65 8.08 -8.86
CA ASP A 43 -1.36 6.93 -7.99
C ASP A 43 -2.63 6.26 -7.46
N VAL A 44 -3.68 7.06 -7.18
CA VAL A 44 -4.96 6.58 -6.63
C VAL A 44 -6.14 7.15 -7.40
N GLN A 45 -7.09 6.27 -7.74
CA GLN A 45 -8.40 6.65 -8.27
C GLN A 45 -9.47 6.33 -7.22
N HIS A 46 -10.15 7.34 -6.71
CA HIS A 46 -11.26 7.18 -5.77
C HIS A 46 -12.58 7.04 -6.50
N LEU A 47 -13.44 6.17 -5.99
CA LEU A 47 -14.82 6.01 -6.41
C LEU A 47 -15.72 6.50 -5.28
N ASP A 48 -16.65 7.40 -5.59
CA ASP A 48 -17.68 7.86 -4.66
C ASP A 48 -18.86 6.87 -4.67
N ILE A 49 -20.03 7.28 -4.19
CA ILE A 49 -21.26 6.47 -4.11
C ILE A 49 -21.72 5.84 -5.45
N ASP A 50 -21.18 6.28 -6.59
CA ASP A 50 -21.57 5.80 -7.92
C ASP A 50 -21.47 4.29 -8.09
N TYR A 51 -20.52 3.63 -7.40
CA TYR A 51 -20.36 2.17 -7.51
C TYR A 51 -21.43 1.38 -6.77
N MET A 52 -22.23 2.01 -5.91
CA MET A 52 -23.19 1.34 -5.03
C MET A 52 -24.53 1.08 -5.74
N ASP A 53 -25.13 -0.10 -5.53
CA ASP A 53 -26.46 -0.45 -6.04
C ASP A 53 -27.51 0.51 -5.45
N GLY A 54 -28.01 1.42 -6.29
CA GLY A 54 -29.03 2.40 -5.89
C GLY A 54 -28.62 3.24 -4.68
N CYS A 55 -27.32 3.58 -4.56
CA CYS A 55 -26.75 4.31 -3.42
C CYS A 55 -26.84 3.60 -2.06
N LYS A 56 -27.11 2.29 -2.04
CA LYS A 56 -27.16 1.50 -0.80
C LYS A 56 -25.75 1.25 -0.27
N THR A 57 -25.49 1.67 0.96
CA THR A 57 -24.18 1.50 1.59
C THR A 57 -23.77 0.01 1.65
N PHE A 58 -22.50 -0.27 1.40
CA PHE A 58 -21.92 -1.64 1.38
C PHE A 58 -22.47 -2.56 0.29
N THR A 59 -23.01 -1.99 -0.80
CA THR A 59 -23.40 -2.74 -2.00
C THR A 59 -22.54 -2.31 -3.18
N VAL A 60 -22.51 -3.14 -4.23
CA VAL A 60 -21.92 -2.80 -5.53
C VAL A 60 -23.01 -2.97 -6.58
N ASP A 61 -23.18 -1.98 -7.45
CA ASP A 61 -24.01 -2.09 -8.64
C ASP A 61 -23.28 -2.97 -9.65
N ASN A 62 -23.67 -4.25 -9.71
CA ASN A 62 -23.04 -5.21 -10.63
C ASN A 62 -23.39 -4.95 -12.10
N ASP A 63 -24.43 -4.17 -12.41
CA ASP A 63 -24.79 -3.85 -13.79
C ASP A 63 -23.89 -2.75 -14.37
N THR A 64 -23.57 -1.73 -13.57
CA THR A 64 -22.78 -0.56 -14.01
C THR A 64 -21.31 -0.59 -13.59
N TYR A 65 -20.99 -1.26 -12.47
CA TYR A 65 -19.64 -1.39 -11.91
C TYR A 65 -19.16 -2.84 -11.71
N GLY A 66 -19.99 -3.84 -12.00
CA GLY A 66 -19.58 -5.24 -11.97
C GLY A 66 -18.43 -5.51 -12.94
N VAL A 67 -17.33 -6.04 -12.41
CA VAL A 67 -16.19 -6.48 -13.22
C VAL A 67 -16.38 -7.97 -13.50
N MET A 68 -16.32 -8.38 -14.77
CA MET A 68 -16.26 -9.78 -15.20
C MET A 68 -17.48 -10.68 -14.88
N GLU A 69 -18.61 -10.12 -14.44
CA GLU A 69 -19.89 -10.83 -14.32
C GLU A 69 -20.75 -10.77 -15.59
N ARG A 70 -20.28 -10.07 -16.63
CA ARG A 70 -20.88 -10.05 -17.96
C ARG A 70 -20.02 -10.81 -18.94
N LYS A 71 -20.66 -11.55 -19.85
CA LYS A 71 -19.99 -12.34 -20.88
C LYS A 71 -19.09 -11.47 -21.76
N GLU A 72 -19.59 -10.31 -22.21
CA GLU A 72 -18.85 -9.42 -23.10
C GLU A 72 -17.59 -8.86 -22.42
N ASP A 73 -17.67 -8.51 -21.13
CA ASP A 73 -16.52 -8.02 -20.38
C ASP A 73 -15.46 -9.12 -20.22
N CYS A 74 -15.89 -10.35 -19.92
CA CYS A 74 -15.00 -11.49 -19.79
C CYS A 74 -14.25 -11.78 -21.10
N GLU A 75 -14.98 -11.85 -22.21
CA GLU A 75 -14.41 -12.13 -23.53
C GLU A 75 -13.50 -10.99 -24.01
N SER A 76 -13.87 -9.72 -23.72
CA SER A 76 -13.01 -8.56 -24.02
C SER A 76 -11.69 -8.55 -23.24
N ALA A 77 -11.68 -9.17 -22.06
CA ALA A 77 -10.48 -9.39 -21.24
C ALA A 77 -9.72 -10.66 -21.62
N LEU A 78 -10.04 -11.27 -22.78
CA LEU A 78 -9.42 -12.48 -23.31
C LEU A 78 -9.53 -13.69 -22.36
N CYS A 79 -10.56 -13.67 -21.52
CA CYS A 79 -10.91 -14.75 -20.62
C CYS A 79 -12.00 -15.63 -21.24
N LEU A 80 -12.20 -16.82 -20.65
CA LEU A 80 -13.23 -17.77 -21.06
C LEU A 80 -14.48 -17.58 -20.21
N TRP A 81 -15.64 -17.47 -20.88
CA TRP A 81 -16.95 -17.44 -20.21
C TRP A 81 -17.60 -18.82 -20.22
N ARG A 82 -18.15 -19.23 -19.09
CA ARG A 82 -19.01 -20.41 -18.97
C ARG A 82 -20.08 -20.17 -17.90
N GLU A 83 -21.33 -20.47 -18.23
CA GLU A 83 -22.39 -20.44 -17.23
C GLU A 83 -22.12 -21.46 -16.12
N SER A 84 -22.35 -21.02 -14.88
CA SER A 84 -22.15 -21.79 -13.67
C SER A 84 -23.24 -21.46 -12.65
N GLU A 85 -23.54 -22.41 -11.76
CA GLU A 85 -24.46 -22.22 -10.65
C GLU A 85 -23.70 -21.92 -9.34
N GLY A 86 -24.32 -21.12 -8.47
CA GLY A 86 -23.78 -20.78 -7.14
C GLY A 86 -22.53 -19.88 -7.20
N HIS A 87 -21.53 -20.19 -6.38
CA HIS A 87 -20.33 -19.37 -6.17
C HIS A 87 -19.17 -19.64 -7.14
N LEU A 88 -19.39 -20.43 -8.20
CA LEU A 88 -18.34 -20.70 -9.19
C LEU A 88 -18.20 -19.51 -10.14
N PRO A 89 -16.98 -19.02 -10.43
CA PRO A 89 -16.80 -17.90 -11.35
C PRO A 89 -17.27 -18.28 -12.76
N LYS A 90 -18.03 -17.37 -13.38
CA LYS A 90 -18.47 -17.52 -14.77
C LYS A 90 -17.38 -17.15 -15.77
N CYS A 91 -16.45 -16.29 -15.36
CA CYS A 91 -15.30 -15.85 -16.14
C CYS A 91 -14.00 -16.44 -15.56
N PHE A 92 -13.20 -17.10 -16.40
CA PHE A 92 -11.95 -17.73 -15.96
C PHE A 92 -10.83 -17.49 -16.96
N GLN A 93 -9.61 -17.33 -16.44
CA GLN A 93 -8.42 -17.23 -17.28
C GLN A 93 -8.22 -18.56 -18.02
N PRO A 94 -7.92 -18.53 -19.33
CA PRO A 94 -7.62 -19.76 -20.04
C PRO A 94 -6.35 -20.39 -19.45
N LYS A 95 -6.40 -21.70 -19.22
CA LYS A 95 -5.28 -22.43 -18.63
C LYS A 95 -4.05 -22.29 -19.52
N ASP A 96 -2.92 -21.99 -18.89
CA ASP A 96 -1.62 -21.87 -19.56
C ASP A 96 -1.65 -20.88 -20.76
N ALA A 97 -2.51 -19.86 -20.78
CA ALA A 97 -2.55 -18.87 -21.87
C ALA A 97 -1.64 -17.65 -21.65
N TYR A 98 -1.17 -17.47 -20.42
CA TYR A 98 -0.33 -16.36 -20.02
C TYR A 98 0.73 -16.82 -19.02
N GLY A 99 1.93 -16.25 -19.14
CA GLY A 99 3.03 -16.49 -18.22
C GLY A 99 4.32 -15.89 -18.74
N TYR A 100 5.43 -16.41 -18.24
CA TYR A 100 6.77 -15.96 -18.59
C TYR A 100 7.59 -17.13 -19.14
N SER A 101 8.55 -16.87 -20.01
CA SER A 101 9.49 -17.87 -20.53
C SER A 101 10.85 -17.71 -19.85
N ILE A 102 11.58 -18.81 -19.64
CA ILE A 102 12.95 -18.72 -19.09
C ILE A 102 13.87 -18.13 -20.16
N SER A 103 14.51 -16.99 -19.87
CA SER A 103 15.34 -16.26 -20.83
C SER A 103 16.84 -16.32 -20.54
N GLY A 104 17.26 -17.03 -19.50
CA GLY A 104 18.68 -17.28 -19.18
C GLY A 104 18.88 -17.81 -17.76
N LEU A 105 19.71 -18.85 -17.61
CA LEU A 105 20.05 -19.47 -16.32
C LEU A 105 21.38 -18.91 -15.80
N ASP A 106 21.36 -18.17 -14.69
CA ASP A 106 22.59 -17.62 -14.10
C ASP A 106 23.29 -18.63 -13.19
N SER A 107 22.59 -19.66 -12.74
CA SER A 107 23.11 -20.65 -11.80
C SER A 107 22.46 -22.02 -12.01
N PRO A 108 23.17 -23.13 -11.68
CA PRO A 108 22.59 -24.46 -11.73
C PRO A 108 21.36 -24.57 -10.81
N ILE A 109 20.33 -25.29 -11.26
CA ILE A 109 19.07 -25.51 -10.51
C ILE A 109 19.32 -26.14 -9.13
N ASN A 110 20.41 -26.89 -8.97
CA ASN A 110 20.76 -27.55 -7.73
C ASN A 110 21.55 -26.66 -6.74
N ALA A 111 21.95 -25.46 -7.15
CA ALA A 111 22.74 -24.56 -6.32
C ALA A 111 22.02 -24.13 -5.03
N THR A 112 22.77 -23.56 -4.08
CA THR A 112 22.23 -22.94 -2.86
C THR A 112 21.48 -21.65 -3.18
N HIS A 113 21.95 -20.91 -4.18
CA HIS A 113 21.27 -19.78 -4.78
C HIS A 113 21.04 -20.07 -6.26
N VAL A 114 19.78 -20.17 -6.64
CA VAL A 114 19.34 -20.31 -8.03
C VAL A 114 18.78 -18.96 -8.44
N ALA A 115 19.22 -18.42 -9.57
CA ALA A 115 18.67 -17.20 -10.10
C ALA A 115 18.64 -17.25 -11.62
N PHE A 116 17.60 -16.66 -12.20
CA PHE A 116 17.43 -16.57 -13.64
C PHE A 116 16.41 -15.49 -13.99
N ASN A 117 16.44 -15.07 -15.25
CA ASN A 117 15.47 -14.13 -15.78
C ASN A 117 14.34 -14.87 -16.48
N LEU A 118 13.16 -14.28 -16.35
CA LEU A 118 11.92 -14.68 -16.95
C LEU A 118 11.49 -13.55 -17.87
N SER A 119 11.39 -13.80 -19.17
CA SER A 119 10.92 -12.83 -20.14
C SER A 119 9.43 -13.01 -20.40
N HIS A 120 8.69 -11.92 -20.37
CA HIS A 120 7.35 -11.90 -20.87
C HIS A 120 7.38 -11.84 -22.40
N GLU A 121 6.97 -12.91 -23.07
CA GLU A 121 6.57 -12.80 -24.47
C GLU A 121 5.21 -12.11 -24.48
N LYS A 122 5.06 -11.06 -25.30
CA LYS A 122 3.77 -10.35 -25.46
C LYS A 122 2.73 -11.29 -26.07
N SER A 123 2.17 -12.14 -25.22
CA SER A 123 1.05 -13.03 -25.55
C SER A 123 -0.18 -12.18 -25.79
N SER A 124 -0.94 -12.54 -26.83
CA SER A 124 -2.24 -11.97 -27.16
C SER A 124 -3.31 -12.26 -26.11
N TYR A 125 -3.02 -13.00 -25.04
CA TYR A 125 -3.97 -13.44 -24.01
C TYR A 125 -3.69 -12.88 -22.61
N SER A 126 -2.75 -11.94 -22.46
CA SER A 126 -2.60 -11.23 -21.19
C SER A 126 -3.87 -10.45 -20.86
N PRO A 127 -4.41 -10.53 -19.64
CA PRO A 127 -5.43 -9.58 -19.19
C PRO A 127 -4.86 -8.16 -19.02
N PHE A 128 -3.52 -8.01 -19.01
CA PHE A 128 -2.82 -6.75 -18.78
C PHE A 128 -1.59 -6.55 -19.69
N PRO A 129 -1.72 -6.65 -21.04
CA PRO A 129 -0.58 -6.79 -21.95
C PRO A 129 0.36 -5.58 -21.95
N GLU A 130 -0.18 -4.38 -21.75
CA GLU A 130 0.59 -3.12 -21.79
C GLU A 130 1.27 -2.77 -20.47
N SER A 131 0.93 -3.47 -19.38
CA SER A 131 1.46 -3.17 -18.03
C SER A 131 2.24 -4.32 -17.40
N ALA A 132 2.40 -5.42 -18.14
CA ALA A 132 3.23 -6.55 -17.72
C ALA A 132 4.69 -6.10 -17.58
N ILE A 133 5.35 -6.60 -16.54
CA ILE A 133 6.79 -6.41 -16.36
C ILE A 133 7.49 -7.28 -17.39
N ASP A 134 8.27 -6.67 -18.29
CA ASP A 134 8.90 -7.38 -19.42
C ASP A 134 9.92 -8.44 -18.97
N VAL A 135 10.71 -8.13 -17.93
CA VAL A 135 11.74 -9.04 -17.41
C VAL A 135 11.58 -9.17 -15.90
N VAL A 136 11.21 -10.37 -15.47
CA VAL A 136 11.07 -10.75 -14.06
C VAL A 136 12.30 -11.54 -13.63
N ARG A 137 12.89 -11.14 -12.51
CA ARG A 137 13.97 -11.86 -11.86
C ARG A 137 13.38 -12.91 -10.93
N PHE A 138 13.66 -14.19 -11.18
CA PHE A 138 13.39 -15.28 -10.24
C PHE A 138 14.65 -15.55 -9.41
N GLN A 139 14.49 -15.68 -8.10
CA GLN A 139 15.56 -16.10 -7.19
C GLN A 139 15.02 -17.15 -6.23
N LEU A 140 15.80 -18.18 -5.95
CA LEU A 140 15.57 -19.16 -4.90
C LEU A 140 16.83 -19.31 -4.06
N ILE A 141 16.70 -19.13 -2.75
CA ILE A 141 17.80 -19.19 -1.79
C ILE A 141 17.46 -20.24 -0.73
N LYS A 142 18.33 -21.23 -0.59
CA LYS A 142 18.28 -22.24 0.47
C LYS A 142 18.96 -21.62 1.71
N TYR A 143 18.23 -21.48 2.81
CA TYR A 143 18.77 -20.87 4.02
C TYR A 143 19.24 -21.88 5.07
N ASN A 144 18.58 -23.03 5.13
CA ASN A 144 18.96 -24.19 5.94
C ASN A 144 18.24 -25.44 5.41
N ASP A 145 18.30 -26.55 6.15
CA ASP A 145 17.68 -27.81 5.72
C ASP A 145 16.14 -27.77 5.66
N TYR A 146 15.49 -26.77 6.26
CA TYR A 146 14.03 -26.67 6.42
C TYR A 146 13.40 -25.43 5.77
N ILE A 147 14.18 -24.40 5.44
CA ILE A 147 13.71 -23.09 4.99
C ILE A 147 14.32 -22.75 3.64
N VAL A 148 13.44 -22.53 2.67
CA VAL A 148 13.78 -22.01 1.35
C VAL A 148 12.96 -20.76 1.06
N ARG A 149 13.63 -19.74 0.53
CA ARG A 149 12.99 -18.51 0.07
C ARG A 149 12.97 -18.49 -1.44
N PHE A 150 11.86 -18.07 -2.04
CA PHE A 150 11.82 -17.76 -3.47
C PHE A 150 11.17 -16.40 -3.71
N LYS A 151 11.74 -15.62 -4.62
CA LYS A 151 11.32 -14.25 -4.91
C LYS A 151 11.19 -14.04 -6.42
N LEU A 152 10.11 -13.36 -6.82
CA LEU A 152 9.91 -12.81 -8.16
C LEU A 152 9.80 -11.28 -8.07
N SER A 153 10.71 -10.58 -8.73
CA SER A 153 10.75 -9.11 -8.75
C SER A 153 11.02 -8.60 -10.17
N SER A 154 10.88 -7.30 -10.42
CA SER A 154 11.37 -6.72 -11.68
C SER A 154 12.89 -6.83 -11.75
N ALA A 155 13.43 -7.16 -12.93
CA ALA A 155 14.87 -7.16 -13.19
C ALA A 155 15.40 -5.77 -13.60
N THR A 156 14.52 -4.86 -14.02
CA THR A 156 14.88 -3.55 -14.60
C THR A 156 14.66 -2.40 -13.62
N GLU A 157 13.72 -2.54 -12.69
CA GLU A 157 13.30 -1.48 -11.78
C GLU A 157 13.24 -1.97 -10.34
N SER A 158 13.70 -1.13 -9.40
CA SER A 158 13.51 -1.39 -7.99
C SER A 158 12.03 -1.21 -7.64
N ARG A 159 11.47 -2.18 -6.90
CA ARG A 159 10.09 -2.17 -6.44
C ARG A 159 10.06 -2.16 -4.91
N TYR A 160 8.95 -1.70 -4.35
CA TYR A 160 8.74 -1.73 -2.90
C TYR A 160 8.88 -3.17 -2.37
N GLU A 161 9.81 -3.35 -1.43
CA GLU A 161 9.94 -4.55 -0.62
C GLU A 161 9.68 -4.18 0.85
N VAL A 162 9.11 -5.10 1.64
CA VAL A 162 8.72 -4.81 3.02
C VAL A 162 9.96 -4.51 3.87
N PRO A 163 10.04 -3.34 4.56
CA PRO A 163 11.24 -2.89 5.29
C PRO A 163 11.32 -3.51 6.69
N VAL A 164 11.21 -4.84 6.78
CA VAL A 164 11.44 -5.61 8.01
C VAL A 164 12.49 -6.71 7.79
N GLN A 165 12.95 -6.89 6.55
CA GLN A 165 13.90 -7.94 6.18
C GLN A 165 15.21 -7.82 6.95
N GLU A 166 15.69 -6.62 7.27
CA GLU A 166 16.91 -6.44 8.06
C GLU A 166 16.82 -7.02 9.48
N THR A 167 15.60 -7.24 9.99
CA THR A 167 15.37 -7.83 11.32
C THR A 167 15.48 -9.35 11.31
N PHE A 168 15.44 -10.00 10.14
CA PHE A 168 15.51 -11.45 10.02
C PHE A 168 16.96 -11.91 10.06
N ASP A 169 17.39 -12.46 11.20
CA ASP A 169 18.75 -12.96 11.40
C ASP A 169 19.17 -13.98 10.34
N LEU A 170 18.24 -14.84 9.92
CA LEU A 170 18.48 -15.87 8.90
C LEU A 170 18.92 -15.28 7.55
N LEU A 171 18.43 -14.09 7.18
CA LEU A 171 18.82 -13.42 5.93
C LEU A 171 20.27 -12.93 5.97
N ARG A 172 20.76 -12.57 7.16
CA ARG A 172 22.13 -12.08 7.38
C ARG A 172 23.12 -13.21 7.60
N ARG A 173 22.65 -14.33 8.16
CA ARG A 173 23.47 -15.49 8.54
C ARG A 173 22.77 -16.78 8.11
N PRO A 174 22.89 -17.18 6.83
CA PRO A 174 22.45 -18.49 6.38
C PRO A 174 23.13 -19.59 7.19
N GLN A 175 22.41 -20.67 7.48
CA GLN A 175 22.97 -21.81 8.21
C GLN A 175 23.58 -22.81 7.24
N ASN A 176 24.47 -23.68 7.75
CA ASN A 176 25.01 -24.76 6.94
C ASN A 176 23.90 -25.71 6.49
N ILE A 177 23.93 -26.03 5.20
CA ILE A 177 22.98 -26.93 4.56
C ILE A 177 23.65 -28.30 4.45
N SER A 178 23.03 -29.32 5.05
CA SER A 178 23.57 -30.68 5.08
C SER A 178 22.67 -31.66 4.35
N ASP A 179 21.38 -31.65 4.66
CA ASP A 179 20.38 -32.54 4.09
C ASP A 179 19.03 -31.80 3.93
N PRO A 180 18.90 -30.96 2.88
CA PRO A 180 17.65 -30.26 2.59
C PRO A 180 16.46 -31.20 2.57
N ARG A 181 15.41 -30.85 3.32
CA ARG A 181 14.13 -31.59 3.34
C ARG A 181 13.27 -31.35 2.10
N TYR A 182 13.76 -30.54 1.17
CA TYR A 182 13.07 -30.14 -0.03
C TYR A 182 13.95 -30.24 -1.28
N VAL A 183 13.30 -30.41 -2.43
CA VAL A 183 13.90 -30.46 -3.76
C VAL A 183 13.20 -29.44 -4.64
N PHE A 184 13.97 -28.58 -5.31
CA PHE A 184 13.46 -27.61 -6.27
C PHE A 184 13.61 -28.15 -7.68
N GLU A 185 12.54 -28.05 -8.46
CA GLU A 185 12.50 -28.42 -9.87
C GLU A 185 11.81 -27.30 -10.66
N THR A 186 12.26 -27.07 -11.89
CA THR A 186 11.65 -26.11 -12.80
C THR A 186 11.35 -26.80 -14.13
N GLY A 187 10.39 -26.27 -14.87
CA GLY A 187 10.04 -26.76 -16.19
C GLY A 187 9.07 -25.81 -16.89
N LEU A 188 8.36 -26.35 -17.88
CA LEU A 188 7.38 -25.60 -18.66
C LEU A 188 5.98 -26.20 -18.53
N THR A 189 4.96 -25.35 -18.58
CA THR A 189 3.56 -25.76 -18.81
C THR A 189 3.42 -26.31 -20.24
N PRO A 190 2.32 -27.02 -20.56
CA PRO A 190 2.08 -27.51 -21.93
C PRO A 190 2.20 -26.44 -23.03
N ASN A 191 1.88 -25.18 -22.72
CA ASN A 191 1.98 -24.05 -23.66
C ASN A 191 3.33 -23.30 -23.57
N GLY A 192 4.34 -23.87 -22.92
CA GLY A 192 5.70 -23.34 -22.92
C GLY A 192 6.00 -22.27 -21.88
N TYR A 193 5.10 -22.01 -20.92
CA TYR A 193 5.33 -21.01 -19.86
C TYR A 193 6.06 -21.62 -18.66
N PHE A 194 6.84 -20.80 -17.97
CA PHE A 194 7.57 -21.14 -16.75
C PHE A 194 6.65 -21.71 -15.67
N LYS A 195 7.06 -22.85 -15.12
CA LYS A 195 6.51 -23.41 -13.89
C LYS A 195 7.64 -23.95 -13.03
N PHE A 196 7.39 -24.06 -11.72
CA PHE A 196 8.30 -24.73 -10.81
C PHE A 196 7.53 -25.52 -9.75
N SER A 197 8.25 -26.44 -9.13
CA SER A 197 7.77 -27.17 -7.96
C SER A 197 8.84 -27.22 -6.87
N ILE A 198 8.37 -27.25 -5.62
CA ILE A 198 9.19 -27.56 -4.46
C ILE A 198 8.56 -28.77 -3.78
N ARG A 199 9.30 -29.87 -3.74
CA ARG A 199 8.82 -31.17 -3.24
C ARG A 199 9.51 -31.54 -1.94
N ARG A 200 8.79 -32.19 -1.03
CA ARG A 200 9.39 -32.81 0.15
C ARG A 200 10.28 -33.97 -0.28
N LYS A 201 11.57 -33.95 0.11
CA LYS A 201 12.57 -34.94 -0.32
C LYS A 201 12.20 -36.38 0.08
N GLY A 202 11.67 -36.57 1.29
CA GLY A 202 11.39 -37.91 1.84
C GLY A 202 10.11 -38.58 1.34
N THR A 203 9.04 -37.82 1.10
CA THR A 203 7.73 -38.36 0.68
C THR A 203 7.41 -38.09 -0.79
N HIS A 204 8.23 -37.27 -1.46
CA HIS A 204 7.99 -36.76 -2.81
C HIS A 204 6.72 -35.91 -2.99
N THR A 205 6.07 -35.51 -1.90
CA THR A 205 4.88 -34.65 -1.89
C THR A 205 5.21 -33.26 -2.46
N ASN A 206 4.43 -32.79 -3.43
CA ASN A 206 4.53 -31.42 -3.95
C ASN A 206 4.00 -30.43 -2.91
N LEU A 207 4.88 -29.60 -2.33
CA LEU A 207 4.51 -28.57 -1.35
C LEU A 207 4.09 -27.27 -2.05
N ILE A 208 4.80 -26.97 -3.13
CA ILE A 208 4.50 -25.91 -4.09
C ILE A 208 4.55 -26.56 -5.47
N ASP A 209 3.52 -26.33 -6.27
CA ASP A 209 3.43 -26.71 -7.68
C ASP A 209 2.68 -25.61 -8.44
N THR A 210 3.40 -24.85 -9.26
CA THR A 210 2.82 -23.76 -10.06
C THR A 210 2.33 -24.22 -11.43
N GLY A 211 2.20 -25.52 -11.67
CA GLY A 211 1.69 -26.10 -12.91
C GLY A 211 0.22 -25.78 -13.20
N ILE A 212 -0.49 -25.16 -12.26
CA ILE A 212 -1.80 -24.54 -12.50
C ILE A 212 -1.73 -23.31 -13.42
N GLY A 213 -0.55 -22.69 -13.52
CA GLY A 213 -0.31 -21.49 -14.32
C GLY A 213 -0.79 -20.20 -13.64
N GLY A 214 -0.94 -19.13 -14.42
CA GLY A 214 -1.51 -17.88 -13.93
C GLY A 214 -0.54 -16.97 -13.16
N LEU A 215 0.77 -17.09 -13.39
CA LEU A 215 1.74 -16.10 -12.91
C LEU A 215 1.50 -14.78 -13.64
N ILE A 216 1.16 -13.72 -12.91
CA ILE A 216 0.99 -12.37 -13.44
C ILE A 216 1.89 -11.41 -12.67
N MET A 217 2.64 -10.57 -13.38
CA MET A 217 3.51 -9.57 -12.79
C MET A 217 3.34 -8.24 -13.53
N THR A 218 2.58 -7.32 -12.94
CA THR A 218 2.43 -5.94 -13.43
C THR A 218 2.82 -4.95 -12.32
N ASN A 219 2.74 -3.65 -12.58
CA ASN A 219 3.03 -2.64 -11.55
C ASN A 219 2.04 -2.69 -10.35
N GLN A 220 0.75 -2.96 -10.59
CA GLN A 220 -0.30 -2.89 -9.56
C GLN A 220 -1.20 -4.14 -9.52
N PHE A 221 -0.76 -5.25 -10.11
CA PHE A 221 -1.46 -6.54 -10.06
C PHE A 221 -0.44 -7.66 -10.22
N LEU A 222 -0.19 -8.39 -9.14
CA LEU A 222 0.69 -9.55 -9.10
C LEU A 222 -0.15 -10.76 -8.68
N GLN A 223 0.00 -11.88 -9.38
CA GLN A 223 -0.74 -13.11 -9.10
C GLN A 223 0.22 -14.29 -9.00
N PHE A 224 0.03 -15.11 -7.98
CA PHE A 224 0.72 -16.39 -7.77
C PHE A 224 -0.34 -17.46 -7.51
N ALA A 225 -0.22 -18.61 -8.16
CA ALA A 225 -1.11 -19.74 -7.92
C ALA A 225 -0.34 -21.04 -7.80
N THR A 226 -0.81 -21.92 -6.91
CA THR A 226 -0.16 -23.20 -6.65
C THR A 226 -1.16 -24.28 -6.23
N TYR A 227 -0.94 -25.52 -6.67
CA TYR A 227 -1.63 -26.68 -6.10
C TYR A 227 -1.13 -26.95 -4.68
N LEU A 228 -2.03 -27.46 -3.84
CA LEU A 228 -1.77 -27.83 -2.46
C LEU A 228 -1.84 -29.36 -2.33
N PRO A 229 -0.99 -29.95 -1.48
CA PRO A 229 -0.94 -31.40 -1.30
C PRO A 229 -2.14 -31.97 -0.53
N SER A 230 -2.91 -31.14 0.17
CA SER A 230 -4.09 -31.55 0.92
C SER A 230 -5.08 -30.39 1.10
N THR A 231 -6.26 -30.71 1.62
CA THR A 231 -7.27 -29.72 2.04
C THR A 231 -7.19 -29.38 3.54
N ASN A 232 -6.16 -29.83 4.25
CA ASN A 232 -5.93 -29.51 5.66
C ASN A 232 -5.16 -28.18 5.76
N PHE A 233 -5.86 -27.09 5.46
CA PHE A 233 -5.29 -25.75 5.31
C PHE A 233 -5.69 -24.84 6.48
N TYR A 234 -4.72 -24.12 7.04
CA TYR A 234 -4.85 -23.31 8.26
C TYR A 234 -4.08 -22.00 8.13
N GLY A 235 -4.52 -20.94 8.81
CA GLY A 235 -3.84 -19.64 8.79
C GLY A 235 -4.57 -18.61 7.94
N PHE A 236 -3.82 -17.66 7.38
CA PHE A 236 -4.27 -16.34 6.94
C PHE A 236 -4.95 -15.54 8.06
N GLY A 237 -4.90 -14.21 7.97
CA GLY A 237 -5.50 -13.34 8.97
C GLY A 237 -5.26 -11.86 8.67
N GLU A 238 -5.87 -10.94 9.40
CA GLU A 238 -6.88 -11.20 10.43
C GLU A 238 -8.30 -11.18 9.86
N HIS A 239 -9.05 -12.26 10.13
CA HIS A 239 -10.41 -12.51 9.62
C HIS A 239 -11.20 -13.33 10.63
N ALA A 240 -12.52 -13.18 10.61
CA ALA A 240 -13.43 -14.06 11.33
C ALA A 240 -13.71 -15.32 10.51
N HIS A 241 -12.82 -16.31 10.58
CA HIS A 241 -13.05 -17.61 9.92
C HIS A 241 -14.09 -18.45 10.68
N ASP A 242 -15.02 -19.08 9.97
CA ASP A 242 -16.04 -19.96 10.57
C ASP A 242 -15.45 -21.15 11.31
N THR A 243 -14.36 -21.71 10.79
CA THR A 243 -13.65 -22.84 11.37
C THR A 243 -12.14 -22.65 11.22
N LEU A 244 -11.37 -23.33 12.08
CA LEU A 244 -9.91 -23.26 12.03
C LEU A 244 -9.34 -23.84 10.71
N ARG A 245 -9.93 -24.93 10.22
CA ARG A 245 -9.57 -25.53 8.93
C ARG A 245 -10.39 -24.89 7.82
N HIS A 246 -9.72 -24.28 6.85
CA HIS A 246 -10.39 -23.60 5.75
C HIS A 246 -11.18 -24.55 4.85
N HIS A 247 -12.27 -24.04 4.28
CA HIS A 247 -13.06 -24.72 3.26
C HIS A 247 -12.66 -24.24 1.85
N PHE A 248 -12.50 -25.18 0.92
CA PHE A 248 -12.15 -24.91 -0.47
C PHE A 248 -13.40 -24.62 -1.32
N ARG A 249 -14.13 -23.55 -0.96
CA ARG A 249 -15.43 -23.20 -1.56
C ARG A 249 -15.34 -22.19 -2.71
N PHE A 250 -14.13 -21.85 -3.16
CA PHE A 250 -13.90 -20.79 -4.15
C PHE A 250 -14.19 -19.38 -3.59
N ASN A 251 -13.98 -19.20 -2.29
CA ASN A 251 -14.15 -17.89 -1.65
C ASN A 251 -12.85 -17.09 -1.77
N THR A 252 -12.98 -15.82 -2.15
CA THR A 252 -11.89 -14.85 -2.18
C THR A 252 -12.00 -13.96 -0.95
N VAL A 253 -10.91 -13.82 -0.21
CA VAL A 253 -10.86 -13.07 1.03
C VAL A 253 -9.76 -12.01 0.92
N ALA A 254 -10.14 -10.74 1.07
CA ALA A 254 -9.23 -9.61 1.04
C ALA A 254 -8.43 -9.52 2.34
N MET A 255 -7.18 -9.08 2.28
CA MET A 255 -6.29 -8.87 3.42
C MET A 255 -5.73 -7.45 3.34
N PHE A 256 -6.24 -6.57 4.20
CA PHE A 256 -5.77 -5.20 4.36
C PHE A 256 -6.21 -4.68 5.72
N ALA A 257 -5.30 -4.06 6.49
CA ALA A 257 -5.60 -3.61 7.84
C ALA A 257 -6.74 -2.60 7.83
N ARG A 258 -7.81 -2.88 8.58
CA ARG A 258 -9.04 -2.09 8.62
C ARG A 258 -9.69 -2.17 10.00
N ASP A 259 -10.11 -1.01 10.51
CA ASP A 259 -10.98 -0.93 11.68
C ASP A 259 -12.38 -1.40 11.31
N GLU A 260 -12.69 -2.66 11.61
CA GLU A 260 -13.96 -3.30 11.32
C GLU A 260 -14.27 -4.36 12.37
N SER A 261 -15.54 -4.43 12.76
CA SER A 261 -15.99 -5.48 13.68
C SER A 261 -15.93 -6.85 12.98
N PRO A 262 -15.52 -7.93 13.69
CA PRO A 262 -15.43 -9.26 13.10
C PRO A 262 -16.73 -9.69 12.43
N LYS A 263 -16.67 -9.94 11.11
CA LYS A 263 -17.76 -10.47 10.29
C LYS A 263 -17.19 -11.37 9.20
N GLU A 264 -18.02 -12.26 8.67
CA GLU A 264 -17.62 -13.23 7.64
C GLU A 264 -16.95 -12.53 6.45
N SER A 265 -15.81 -13.07 6.00
CA SER A 265 -15.03 -12.61 4.84
C SER A 265 -14.52 -11.15 4.87
N ALA A 266 -14.69 -10.41 5.98
CA ALA A 266 -14.14 -9.07 6.10
C ALA A 266 -12.67 -9.09 6.53
N ASN A 267 -11.87 -8.25 5.89
CA ASN A 267 -10.54 -7.88 6.39
C ASN A 267 -10.67 -7.05 7.68
N LEU A 268 -9.86 -7.40 8.69
CA LEU A 268 -9.89 -6.79 10.03
C LEU A 268 -8.57 -6.06 10.33
N TYR A 269 -8.17 -6.00 11.60
CA TYR A 269 -7.11 -5.12 12.09
C TYR A 269 -5.71 -5.52 11.61
N GLY A 270 -5.39 -6.82 11.65
CA GLY A 270 -4.10 -7.38 11.22
C GLY A 270 -4.06 -7.89 9.79
N VAL A 271 -2.84 -8.06 9.26
CA VAL A 271 -2.57 -8.72 7.96
C VAL A 271 -1.46 -9.75 8.15
N HIS A 272 -1.80 -11.02 7.97
CA HIS A 272 -0.96 -12.19 8.24
C HIS A 272 -0.99 -13.13 7.04
N PRO A 273 -0.18 -12.88 6.00
CA PRO A 273 -0.12 -13.67 4.77
C PRO A 273 0.72 -14.94 4.97
N PHE A 274 0.38 -15.73 5.99
CA PHE A 274 1.01 -17.00 6.34
C PHE A 274 -0.05 -18.08 6.42
N TYR A 275 0.20 -19.23 5.80
CA TYR A 275 -0.61 -20.43 6.00
C TYR A 275 0.26 -21.63 6.40
N MET A 276 -0.39 -22.63 6.98
CA MET A 276 0.13 -23.96 7.22
C MET A 276 -0.78 -25.00 6.55
N CYS A 277 -0.18 -25.98 5.89
CA CYS A 277 -0.88 -27.12 5.30
C CYS A 277 -0.35 -28.41 5.91
N ILE A 278 -1.25 -29.26 6.40
CA ILE A 278 -0.91 -30.58 6.94
C ILE A 278 -1.02 -31.60 5.81
N GLU A 279 0.10 -32.20 5.45
CA GLU A 279 0.22 -33.19 4.38
C GLU A 279 -0.42 -34.52 4.78
N GLU A 280 -0.65 -35.39 3.79
CA GLU A 280 -0.96 -36.79 4.06
C GLU A 280 0.19 -37.43 4.84
N GLY A 281 -0.13 -38.10 5.95
CA GLY A 281 0.87 -38.66 6.88
C GLY A 281 1.28 -37.74 8.04
N GLY A 282 0.70 -36.54 8.15
CA GLY A 282 0.80 -35.69 9.36
C GLY A 282 2.01 -34.76 9.43
N LYS A 283 2.92 -34.83 8.45
CA LYS A 283 3.92 -33.78 8.22
C LYS A 283 3.24 -32.48 7.78
N ALA A 284 3.93 -31.36 7.86
CA ALA A 284 3.34 -30.09 7.50
C ALA A 284 4.36 -29.16 6.82
N HIS A 285 3.85 -28.28 5.99
CA HIS A 285 4.61 -27.12 5.50
C HIS A 285 3.88 -25.83 5.82
N GLY A 286 4.63 -24.74 5.88
CA GLY A 286 4.08 -23.39 5.95
C GLY A 286 4.61 -22.52 4.82
N LEU A 287 3.80 -21.60 4.33
CA LEU A 287 4.22 -20.59 3.36
C LEU A 287 3.89 -19.21 3.91
N PHE A 288 4.91 -18.35 3.99
CA PHE A 288 4.78 -16.95 4.35
C PHE A 288 5.10 -16.08 3.14
N MET A 289 4.19 -15.18 2.77
CA MET A 289 4.42 -14.17 1.73
C MET A 289 4.79 -12.83 2.37
N LEU A 290 6.03 -12.38 2.20
CA LEU A 290 6.47 -11.09 2.69
C LEU A 290 6.04 -9.96 1.74
N ASN A 291 4.79 -9.55 1.85
CA ASN A 291 4.22 -8.42 1.13
C ASN A 291 3.26 -7.67 2.09
N SER A 292 3.20 -6.34 1.99
CA SER A 292 2.35 -5.51 2.85
C SER A 292 1.36 -4.63 2.08
N ASN A 293 1.23 -4.84 0.77
CA ASN A 293 0.19 -4.20 -0.03
C ASN A 293 -1.15 -4.88 0.25
N ALA A 294 -2.25 -4.23 -0.12
CA ALA A 294 -3.55 -4.89 -0.11
C ALA A 294 -3.49 -6.11 -1.04
N MET A 295 -4.00 -7.23 -0.54
CA MET A 295 -3.93 -8.50 -1.25
C MET A 295 -5.19 -9.31 -0.98
N GLU A 296 -5.34 -10.41 -1.69
CA GLU A 296 -6.42 -11.37 -1.49
C GLU A 296 -5.88 -12.79 -1.67
N TYR A 297 -6.57 -13.74 -1.07
CA TYR A 297 -6.36 -15.16 -1.34
C TYR A 297 -7.66 -15.82 -1.77
N THR A 298 -7.57 -16.82 -2.63
CA THR A 298 -8.70 -17.66 -3.07
C THR A 298 -8.30 -19.13 -2.92
N LEU A 299 -9.16 -19.92 -2.27
CA LEU A 299 -8.98 -21.38 -2.15
C LEU A 299 -9.86 -22.10 -3.19
N LEU A 300 -9.21 -22.79 -4.13
CA LEU A 300 -9.82 -23.41 -5.30
C LEU A 300 -10.08 -24.91 -5.07
N ARG A 301 -11.18 -25.46 -5.58
CA ARG A 301 -11.62 -26.86 -5.32
C ARG A 301 -10.61 -27.95 -5.70
N ALA A 302 -9.75 -27.73 -6.69
CA ALA A 302 -8.70 -28.67 -7.09
C ALA A 302 -7.44 -28.37 -6.26
N PRO A 303 -7.43 -28.82 -4.98
CA PRO A 303 -7.01 -28.00 -3.84
C PRO A 303 -5.82 -27.13 -4.20
N ALA A 304 -6.09 -25.85 -4.38
CA ALA A 304 -5.10 -24.89 -4.83
C ALA A 304 -5.33 -23.54 -4.16
N LEU A 305 -4.26 -22.78 -4.08
CA LEU A 305 -4.23 -21.43 -3.55
C LEU A 305 -3.91 -20.48 -4.69
N ARG A 306 -4.69 -19.41 -4.82
CA ARG A 306 -4.32 -18.23 -5.58
C ARG A 306 -4.11 -17.07 -4.62
N LEU A 307 -3.02 -16.34 -4.78
CA LEU A 307 -2.70 -15.11 -4.08
C LEU A 307 -2.60 -13.98 -5.10
N THR A 308 -3.28 -12.87 -4.85
CA THR A 308 -3.22 -11.67 -5.68
C THR A 308 -2.86 -10.48 -4.80
N THR A 309 -1.92 -9.63 -5.23
CA THR A 309 -1.55 -8.41 -4.50
C THR A 309 -1.44 -7.22 -5.45
N ILE A 310 -1.75 -6.03 -4.96
CA ILE A 310 -1.79 -4.80 -5.78
C ILE A 310 -0.44 -4.08 -5.89
N GLY A 311 0.66 -4.72 -5.48
CA GLY A 311 1.97 -4.09 -5.56
C GLY A 311 3.10 -4.86 -4.89
N GLY A 312 4.26 -4.22 -4.84
CA GLY A 312 5.48 -4.79 -4.28
C GLY A 312 6.08 -5.90 -5.15
N VAL A 313 6.59 -6.93 -4.50
CA VAL A 313 7.18 -8.13 -5.10
C VAL A 313 6.48 -9.40 -4.59
N LEU A 314 6.66 -10.51 -5.30
CA LEU A 314 6.26 -11.82 -4.81
C LEU A 314 7.43 -12.46 -4.06
N ASP A 315 7.46 -12.34 -2.74
CA ASP A 315 8.55 -12.82 -1.89
C ASP A 315 8.03 -13.83 -0.88
N PHE A 316 8.51 -15.07 -0.95
CA PHE A 316 7.96 -16.18 -0.20
C PHE A 316 9.02 -16.93 0.59
N PHE A 317 8.66 -17.33 1.81
CA PHE A 317 9.41 -18.26 2.65
C PHE A 317 8.59 -19.54 2.82
N LEU A 318 9.16 -20.67 2.40
CA LEU A 318 8.59 -21.99 2.60
C LEU A 318 9.31 -22.69 3.76
N PHE A 319 8.53 -23.18 4.71
CA PHE A 319 8.98 -23.91 5.89
C PHE A 319 8.55 -25.37 5.79
N VAL A 320 9.50 -26.30 5.74
CA VAL A 320 9.26 -27.73 5.47
C VAL A 320 9.42 -28.53 6.75
N GLY A 321 8.46 -28.39 7.68
CA GLY A 321 8.53 -29.01 9.01
C GLY A 321 8.19 -30.49 9.03
N ASP A 322 8.57 -31.18 10.10
CA ASP A 322 8.20 -32.58 10.34
C ASP A 322 6.87 -32.72 11.10
N SER A 323 6.36 -31.61 11.64
CA SER A 323 5.07 -31.52 12.33
C SER A 323 4.53 -30.08 12.25
N PRO A 324 3.22 -29.85 12.52
CA PRO A 324 2.65 -28.50 12.62
C PRO A 324 3.41 -27.60 13.61
N THR A 325 3.78 -28.13 14.78
CA THR A 325 4.56 -27.41 15.79
C THR A 325 5.93 -26.99 15.26
N HIS A 326 6.60 -27.88 14.52
CA HIS A 326 7.90 -27.57 13.94
C HIS A 326 7.78 -26.43 12.90
N VAL A 327 6.73 -26.42 12.06
CA VAL A 327 6.48 -25.30 11.15
C VAL A 327 6.28 -23.98 11.91
N ALA A 328 5.51 -23.98 12.99
CA ALA A 328 5.31 -22.78 13.82
C ALA A 328 6.63 -22.28 14.45
N GLN A 329 7.49 -23.18 14.90
CA GLN A 329 8.83 -22.84 15.40
C GLN A 329 9.66 -22.19 14.29
N LEU A 330 9.78 -22.83 13.12
CA LEU A 330 10.55 -22.30 11.98
C LEU A 330 10.05 -20.91 11.55
N TYR A 331 8.74 -20.70 11.53
CA TYR A 331 8.15 -19.40 11.22
C TYR A 331 8.52 -18.35 12.27
N SER A 332 8.34 -18.65 13.56
CA SER A 332 8.70 -17.73 14.65
C SER A 332 10.21 -17.45 14.74
N ASP A 333 11.04 -18.41 14.34
CA ASP A 333 12.50 -18.25 14.29
C ASP A 333 12.92 -17.28 13.19
N LEU A 334 12.15 -17.20 12.10
CA LEU A 334 12.36 -16.21 11.04
C LEU A 334 11.88 -14.82 11.47
N ILE A 335 10.60 -14.71 11.86
CA ILE A 335 9.94 -13.40 12.04
C ILE A 335 10.13 -12.78 13.42
N GLY A 336 10.65 -13.55 14.38
CA GLY A 336 10.78 -13.16 15.78
C GLY A 336 9.89 -14.00 16.69
N ARG A 337 10.48 -14.49 17.79
CA ARG A 337 9.73 -15.24 18.80
C ARG A 337 8.75 -14.32 19.54
N PRO A 338 7.59 -14.81 19.98
CA PRO A 338 6.68 -14.04 20.82
C PRO A 338 7.39 -13.50 22.08
N PHE A 339 7.00 -12.30 22.50
CA PHE A 339 7.51 -11.73 23.75
C PHE A 339 7.09 -12.60 24.95
N LEU A 340 7.95 -12.66 25.98
CA LEU A 340 7.59 -13.30 27.24
C LEU A 340 6.70 -12.32 28.05
N PRO A 341 5.41 -12.61 28.26
CA PRO A 341 4.57 -11.73 29.05
C PRO A 341 5.00 -11.75 30.52
N PRO A 342 4.85 -10.62 31.25
CA PRO A 342 5.05 -10.62 32.69
C PRO A 342 4.00 -11.55 33.33
N TYR A 343 4.38 -12.26 34.39
CA TYR A 343 3.54 -13.30 35.00
C TYR A 343 2.12 -12.84 35.35
N TRP A 344 1.97 -11.59 35.80
CA TRP A 344 0.66 -11.04 36.17
C TRP A 344 -0.32 -10.95 34.99
N ALA A 345 0.15 -10.82 33.74
CA ALA A 345 -0.69 -10.67 32.55
C ALA A 345 -1.48 -11.94 32.19
N LEU A 346 -1.05 -13.09 32.73
CA LEU A 346 -1.74 -14.38 32.61
C LEU A 346 -2.98 -14.46 33.52
N GLY A 347 -3.18 -13.49 34.42
CA GLY A 347 -4.35 -13.41 35.29
C GLY A 347 -5.59 -12.88 34.58
N PHE A 348 -6.75 -13.08 35.20
CA PHE A 348 -8.03 -12.56 34.71
C PHE A 348 -8.06 -11.02 34.74
N GLN A 349 -8.61 -10.40 33.68
CA GLN A 349 -8.68 -8.95 33.50
C GLN A 349 -10.13 -8.49 33.32
N LEU A 350 -10.49 -7.35 33.91
CA LEU A 350 -11.78 -6.69 33.74
C LEU A 350 -11.63 -5.42 32.91
N SER A 351 -12.47 -5.26 31.89
CA SER A 351 -12.50 -4.07 31.05
C SER A 351 -13.91 -3.81 30.51
N LYS A 352 -14.22 -2.55 30.26
CA LYS A 352 -15.44 -2.10 29.57
C LYS A 352 -15.22 -0.68 29.05
N PHE A 353 -15.68 -0.43 27.82
CA PHE A 353 -15.87 0.93 27.34
C PHE A 353 -17.07 1.59 28.03
N GLY A 354 -16.88 2.81 28.55
CA GLY A 354 -17.91 3.57 29.28
C GLY A 354 -18.07 3.13 30.73
N TYR A 355 -17.03 3.29 31.56
CA TYR A 355 -17.17 3.21 33.02
C TYR A 355 -17.74 4.51 33.62
N ASP A 356 -17.68 5.62 32.88
CA ASP A 356 -18.32 6.92 33.15
C ASP A 356 -17.85 7.68 34.39
N SER A 357 -17.16 7.03 35.35
CA SER A 357 -16.47 7.69 36.47
C SER A 357 -15.51 6.75 37.22
N LEU A 358 -14.56 7.33 37.95
CA LEU A 358 -13.69 6.60 38.88
C LEU A 358 -14.49 5.90 40.00
N LYS A 359 -15.60 6.49 40.44
CA LYS A 359 -16.49 5.90 41.47
C LYS A 359 -17.05 4.56 41.00
N ASN A 360 -17.52 4.49 39.75
CA ASN A 360 -18.05 3.27 39.16
C ASN A 360 -16.95 2.20 39.01
N LEU A 361 -15.76 2.59 38.56
CA LEU A 361 -14.63 1.68 38.49
C LEU A 361 -14.29 1.08 39.86
N LYS A 362 -14.18 1.92 40.91
CA LYS A 362 -13.92 1.47 42.29
C LYS A 362 -15.00 0.52 42.82
N LEU A 363 -16.28 0.79 42.52
CA LEU A 363 -17.39 -0.08 42.89
C LEU A 363 -17.26 -1.47 42.24
N ILE A 364 -16.94 -1.51 40.94
CA ILE A 364 -16.77 -2.77 40.19
C ILE A 364 -15.58 -3.57 40.72
N VAL A 365 -14.48 -2.90 41.05
CA VAL A 365 -13.33 -3.55 41.67
C VAL A 365 -13.69 -4.10 43.05
N SER A 366 -14.38 -3.32 43.88
CA SER A 366 -14.71 -3.71 45.26
C SER A 366 -15.65 -4.91 45.30
N ARG A 367 -16.75 -4.89 44.52
CA ARG A 367 -17.69 -6.02 44.48
C ARG A 367 -17.04 -7.34 44.02
N ASN A 368 -16.09 -7.29 43.07
CA ASN A 368 -15.39 -8.49 42.60
C ASN A 368 -14.39 -9.01 43.65
N ARG A 369 -13.74 -8.11 44.40
CA ARG A 369 -12.88 -8.49 45.54
C ARG A 369 -13.70 -9.13 46.67
N GLU A 370 -14.84 -8.53 47.03
CA GLU A 370 -15.77 -9.06 48.04
C GLU A 370 -16.31 -10.44 47.66
N ALA A 371 -16.65 -10.63 46.38
CA ALA A 371 -17.05 -11.92 45.82
C ALA A 371 -15.89 -12.93 45.66
N ARG A 372 -14.67 -12.56 46.06
CA ARG A 372 -13.45 -13.38 45.96
C ARG A 372 -13.16 -13.89 44.54
N ILE A 373 -13.52 -13.10 43.51
CA ILE A 373 -13.14 -13.39 42.13
C ILE A 373 -11.63 -13.17 41.98
N PRO A 374 -10.85 -14.16 41.52
CA PRO A 374 -9.42 -13.98 41.30
C PRO A 374 -9.16 -12.88 40.28
N MET A 375 -8.56 -11.78 40.71
CA MET A 375 -8.15 -10.67 39.84
C MET A 375 -6.70 -10.33 40.16
N ASN A 376 -5.82 -10.45 39.17
CA ASN A 376 -4.44 -9.96 39.30
C ASN A 376 -4.48 -8.44 39.14
N ALA A 377 -4.57 -7.74 40.28
CA ALA A 377 -4.56 -6.27 40.43
C ALA A 377 -5.54 -5.49 39.53
N PRO A 378 -6.53 -4.76 40.09
CA PRO A 378 -7.17 -3.70 39.34
C PRO A 378 -6.10 -2.66 39.02
N PHE A 379 -5.81 -2.39 37.74
CA PHE A 379 -4.96 -1.27 37.38
C PHE A 379 -5.62 0.00 37.91
N PRO A 380 -5.02 0.71 38.90
CA PRO A 380 -5.35 2.10 39.11
C PRO A 380 -4.63 2.83 37.97
N SER A 381 -5.25 2.91 36.79
CA SER A 381 -4.95 4.05 35.92
C SER A 381 -5.59 5.24 36.61
N THR A 382 -4.78 6.11 37.21
CA THR A 382 -5.27 7.35 37.80
C THR A 382 -5.76 8.35 36.76
N GLY A 383 -5.66 8.02 35.45
CA GLY A 383 -6.26 8.78 34.35
C GLY A 383 -6.21 10.28 34.62
N GLU A 384 -5.01 10.82 34.76
CA GLU A 384 -4.85 12.23 35.11
C GLU A 384 -4.98 13.07 33.84
N TYR A 385 -5.82 14.11 33.87
CA TYR A 385 -5.79 15.14 32.83
C TYR A 385 -4.52 15.96 33.04
N MET A 386 -3.47 15.63 32.30
CA MET A 386 -2.31 16.48 32.17
C MET A 386 -2.54 17.48 31.04
N ILE A 387 -2.62 18.76 31.38
CA ILE A 387 -2.37 19.83 30.41
C ILE A 387 -0.85 19.91 30.28
N LEU A 388 -0.34 19.43 29.15
CA LEU A 388 1.06 19.59 28.80
C LEU A 388 1.19 20.99 28.20
N ASP A 389 1.71 21.94 28.97
CA ASP A 389 1.91 23.32 28.49
C ASP A 389 3.05 23.38 27.45
N ASP A 390 3.88 22.33 27.36
CA ASP A 390 5.07 22.25 26.51
C ASP A 390 5.13 20.91 25.72
N VAL A 391 4.12 20.72 24.85
CA VAL A 391 4.02 19.59 23.90
C VAL A 391 5.08 19.72 22.82
N THR A 392 6.31 19.27 23.10
CA THR A 392 7.41 19.18 22.12
C THR A 392 7.06 18.22 20.97
N LEU A 393 7.81 18.29 19.85
CA LEU A 393 7.66 17.49 18.60
C LEU A 393 7.47 15.97 18.79
N SER A 394 7.69 15.43 19.99
CA SER A 394 7.48 14.03 20.37
C SER A 394 6.02 13.64 20.65
N THR A 395 5.11 14.60 20.82
CA THR A 395 3.71 14.36 21.27
C THR A 395 2.63 14.81 20.30
N LYS A 396 2.98 15.54 19.23
CA LYS A 396 2.11 15.74 18.05
C LYS A 396 2.44 14.67 17.03
N THR A 397 1.44 14.13 16.32
CA THR A 397 1.71 13.32 15.11
C THR A 397 2.59 14.15 14.18
N PRO A 398 3.87 13.80 13.98
CA PRO A 398 4.73 14.55 13.08
C PRO A 398 4.15 14.46 11.67
N LEU A 399 3.72 15.60 11.13
CA LEU A 399 3.47 15.73 9.71
C LEU A 399 4.83 15.92 9.03
N TYR A 400 5.35 14.84 8.45
CA TYR A 400 6.58 14.92 7.67
C TYR A 400 6.25 15.49 6.28
N VAL A 401 6.97 16.53 5.91
CA VAL A 401 6.96 17.05 4.55
C VAL A 401 8.30 16.73 3.92
N ARG A 402 8.28 16.24 2.68
CA ARG A 402 9.50 15.96 1.92
C ARG A 402 10.25 17.28 1.67
N ALA A 403 11.51 17.33 2.08
CA ALA A 403 12.39 18.45 1.75
C ALA A 403 12.48 18.63 0.22
N GLY A 404 12.64 19.87 -0.25
CA GLY A 404 12.62 20.20 -1.68
C GLY A 404 11.21 20.32 -2.29
N SER A 405 10.16 20.41 -1.48
CA SER A 405 8.76 20.44 -1.97
C SER A 405 8.10 21.82 -1.84
N VAL A 406 7.28 22.18 -2.83
CA VAL A 406 6.31 23.29 -2.77
C VAL A 406 4.90 22.69 -2.79
N ILE A 407 4.13 22.90 -1.73
CA ILE A 407 2.82 22.31 -1.55
C ILE A 407 1.73 23.39 -1.61
N PRO A 408 0.85 23.38 -2.62
CA PRO A 408 -0.34 24.21 -2.64
C PRO A 408 -1.39 23.68 -1.65
N THR A 409 -1.92 24.58 -0.82
CA THR A 409 -2.92 24.28 0.20
C THR A 409 -4.05 25.30 0.15
N GLN A 410 -5.25 24.94 0.63
CA GLN A 410 -6.38 25.86 0.78
C GLN A 410 -6.99 25.70 2.17
N LYS A 411 -7.61 26.77 2.69
CA LYS A 411 -8.44 26.65 3.90
C LYS A 411 -9.64 25.75 3.58
N PRO A 412 -9.97 24.77 4.44
CA PRO A 412 -11.10 23.88 4.20
C PRO A 412 -12.42 24.66 4.29
N GLY A 413 -13.33 24.36 3.38
CA GLY A 413 -14.76 24.68 3.47
C GLY A 413 -15.58 23.45 3.86
N MET A 414 -16.89 23.64 4.04
CA MET A 414 -17.82 22.54 4.36
C MET A 414 -17.95 21.50 3.23
N SER A 415 -17.64 21.89 1.99
CA SER A 415 -17.62 21.02 0.81
C SER A 415 -16.37 21.30 -0.03
N THR A 416 -15.96 20.34 -0.87
CA THR A 416 -14.88 20.57 -1.85
C THR A 416 -15.20 21.73 -2.79
N ARG A 417 -16.48 21.90 -3.18
CA ARG A 417 -16.97 23.05 -3.97
C ARG A 417 -16.73 24.39 -3.25
N ASP A 418 -16.89 24.44 -1.93
CA ASP A 418 -16.69 25.67 -1.16
C ASP A 418 -15.21 25.92 -0.84
N SER A 419 -14.41 24.86 -0.62
CA SER A 419 -12.96 24.96 -0.48
C SER A 419 -12.32 25.58 -1.72
N ARG A 420 -12.80 25.22 -2.92
CA ARG A 420 -12.28 25.74 -4.21
C ARG A 420 -12.44 27.25 -4.39
N LYS A 421 -13.36 27.89 -3.66
CA LYS A 421 -13.57 29.35 -3.69
C LYS A 421 -12.56 30.11 -2.81
N LYS A 422 -11.77 29.40 -2.00
CA LYS A 422 -10.79 29.99 -1.10
C LYS A 422 -9.46 30.18 -1.82
N PRO A 423 -8.69 31.23 -1.48
CA PRO A 423 -7.36 31.41 -2.06
C PRO A 423 -6.40 30.31 -1.63
N PHE A 424 -5.40 30.05 -2.46
CA PHE A 424 -4.31 29.14 -2.16
C PHE A 424 -3.31 29.75 -1.17
N THR A 425 -2.61 28.87 -0.47
CA THR A 425 -1.40 29.11 0.28
C THR A 425 -0.33 28.15 -0.22
N LEU A 426 0.85 28.63 -0.61
CA LEU A 426 1.98 27.75 -0.92
C LEU A 426 2.83 27.54 0.32
N LEU A 427 3.06 26.30 0.70
CA LEU A 427 4.03 25.92 1.71
C LEU A 427 5.32 25.48 1.01
N VAL A 428 6.41 26.18 1.26
CA VAL A 428 7.71 25.96 0.61
C VAL A 428 8.68 25.38 1.62
N TYR A 429 9.21 24.20 1.31
CA TYR A 429 10.19 23.47 2.12
C TYR A 429 11.46 23.26 1.30
N PRO A 430 12.39 24.24 1.25
CA PRO A 430 13.61 24.12 0.47
C PRO A 430 14.54 23.01 0.99
N GLU A 431 15.17 22.29 0.07
CA GLU A 431 16.33 21.42 0.30
C GLU A 431 17.49 22.00 -0.51
N GLU A 432 18.59 22.33 0.16
CA GLU A 432 19.74 23.00 -0.46
C GLU A 432 19.31 24.22 -1.32
N GLY A 433 18.43 25.05 -0.76
CA GLY A 433 17.96 26.28 -1.38
C GLY A 433 17.08 26.07 -2.62
N SER A 434 16.64 24.83 -2.86
CA SER A 434 15.79 24.45 -4.00
C SER A 434 14.49 23.77 -3.56
N ALA A 435 13.40 24.01 -4.28
CA ALA A 435 12.16 23.27 -4.10
C ALA A 435 11.30 23.28 -5.38
N THR A 436 10.48 22.25 -5.58
CA THR A 436 9.54 22.17 -6.70
C THR A 436 8.15 21.72 -6.28
N GLY A 437 7.15 22.13 -7.04
CA GLY A 437 5.77 21.70 -6.84
C GLY A 437 4.94 21.91 -8.08
N GLN A 438 3.78 21.28 -8.13
CA GLN A 438 2.87 21.33 -9.28
C GLN A 438 1.41 21.44 -8.79
N LEU A 439 0.56 22.08 -9.58
CA LEU A 439 -0.88 22.17 -9.31
C LEU A 439 -1.66 21.99 -10.62
N PHE A 440 -2.47 20.94 -10.67
CA PHE A 440 -3.50 20.76 -11.68
C PHE A 440 -4.82 21.33 -11.17
N TRP A 441 -5.46 22.20 -11.94
CA TRP A 441 -6.68 22.88 -11.53
C TRP A 441 -7.70 22.93 -12.67
N ASP A 442 -8.84 22.29 -12.49
CA ASP A 442 -9.93 22.23 -13.48
C ASP A 442 -11.22 22.90 -12.96
N ASP A 443 -12.34 22.72 -13.66
CA ASP A 443 -13.63 23.27 -13.24
C ASP A 443 -14.32 22.43 -12.14
N GLY A 444 -13.80 21.24 -11.82
CA GLY A 444 -14.38 20.28 -10.88
C GLY A 444 -15.69 19.64 -11.35
N VAL A 445 -16.12 19.89 -12.59
CA VAL A 445 -17.43 19.49 -13.13
C VAL A 445 -17.25 18.66 -14.39
N SER A 446 -16.54 19.19 -15.39
CA SER A 446 -16.38 18.59 -16.71
C SER A 446 -15.66 17.24 -16.62
N LYS A 447 -16.14 16.27 -17.40
CA LYS A 447 -15.47 14.98 -17.51
C LYS A 447 -14.28 15.06 -18.44
N ARG A 448 -14.35 15.78 -19.56
CA ARG A 448 -13.32 15.83 -20.62
C ARG A 448 -12.37 17.03 -20.51
N THR A 449 -11.83 17.27 -19.31
CA THR A 449 -11.06 18.49 -19.03
C THR A 449 -9.74 18.53 -19.79
N VAL A 450 -9.03 17.40 -19.94
CA VAL A 450 -7.76 17.37 -20.67
C VAL A 450 -7.97 17.48 -22.18
N GLU A 451 -8.91 16.71 -22.75
CA GLU A 451 -9.17 16.68 -24.19
C GLU A 451 -9.76 18.00 -24.72
N LEU A 452 -10.53 18.69 -23.87
CA LEU A 452 -11.11 19.99 -24.19
C LEU A 452 -10.21 21.16 -23.79
N ASN A 453 -8.99 20.90 -23.31
CA ASN A 453 -8.06 21.91 -22.79
C ASN A 453 -8.69 22.80 -21.70
N ARG A 454 -9.56 22.22 -20.86
CA ARG A 454 -10.29 22.88 -19.77
C ARG A 454 -9.63 22.70 -18.40
N TYR A 455 -8.34 22.99 -18.32
CA TYR A 455 -7.59 22.94 -17.06
C TYR A 455 -6.38 23.89 -17.07
N ASP A 456 -5.96 24.29 -15.88
CA ASP A 456 -4.74 25.03 -15.63
C ASP A 456 -3.70 24.11 -14.99
N TYR A 457 -2.46 24.19 -15.47
CA TYR A 457 -1.36 23.44 -14.89
C TYR A 457 -0.23 24.39 -14.50
N PHE A 458 0.02 24.51 -13.19
CA PHE A 458 1.02 25.39 -12.61
C PHE A 458 2.25 24.59 -12.17
N VAL A 459 3.41 25.18 -12.36
CA VAL A 459 4.69 24.66 -11.86
C VAL A 459 5.32 25.73 -10.97
N PHE A 460 5.69 25.31 -9.76
CA PHE A 460 6.38 26.14 -8.79
C PHE A 460 7.84 25.70 -8.73
N HIS A 461 8.75 26.66 -8.88
CA HIS A 461 10.18 26.39 -8.79
C HIS A 461 10.85 27.41 -7.87
N VAL A 462 11.52 26.92 -6.83
CA VAL A 462 12.32 27.72 -5.92
C VAL A 462 13.78 27.41 -6.17
N LYS A 463 14.58 28.45 -6.34
CA LYS A 463 16.04 28.36 -6.41
C LYS A 463 16.66 29.65 -5.89
N ARG A 464 17.54 29.55 -4.89
CA ARG A 464 18.27 30.72 -4.31
C ARG A 464 17.32 31.87 -3.90
N CYS A 465 16.36 31.57 -3.02
CA CYS A 465 15.30 32.50 -2.55
C CYS A 465 14.45 33.19 -3.62
N ARG A 466 14.37 32.59 -4.82
CA ARG A 466 13.49 33.03 -5.88
C ARG A 466 12.46 31.95 -6.16
N LEU A 467 11.20 32.23 -5.85
CA LEU A 467 10.06 31.42 -6.25
C LEU A 467 9.54 31.95 -7.59
N THR A 468 9.53 31.08 -8.59
CA THR A 468 8.91 31.32 -9.89
C THR A 468 7.64 30.48 -9.98
N ILE A 469 6.52 31.16 -10.23
CA ILE A 469 5.23 30.54 -10.49
C ILE A 469 5.00 30.63 -11.99
N SER A 470 5.09 29.51 -12.69
CA SER A 470 4.83 29.42 -14.12
C SER A 470 3.62 28.55 -14.41
N LYS A 471 3.04 28.77 -15.58
CA LYS A 471 1.88 28.03 -16.06
C LYS A 471 2.27 27.32 -17.34
N THR A 472 2.18 26.01 -17.34
CA THR A 472 2.56 25.14 -18.46
C THR A 472 1.38 24.78 -19.35
N HIS A 473 0.14 24.90 -18.85
CA HIS A 473 -1.08 24.77 -19.65
C HIS A 473 -2.15 25.75 -19.16
N THR A 474 -2.90 26.36 -20.10
CA THR A 474 -3.95 27.35 -19.80
C THR A 474 -5.31 26.86 -20.25
N ASN A 475 -6.27 26.91 -19.34
CA ASN A 475 -7.67 26.62 -19.59
C ASN A 475 -8.24 27.61 -20.63
N VAL A 476 -9.03 27.10 -21.57
CA VAL A 476 -9.78 27.90 -22.55
C VAL A 476 -10.77 28.85 -21.86
N GLU A 477 -11.38 28.42 -20.74
CA GLU A 477 -12.24 29.26 -19.89
C GLU A 477 -11.52 29.57 -18.56
N PRO A 478 -11.28 30.85 -18.22
CA PRO A 478 -10.44 31.19 -17.08
C PRO A 478 -11.10 30.82 -15.75
N LEU A 479 -10.44 29.95 -14.99
CA LEU A 479 -10.78 29.66 -13.61
C LEU A 479 -10.08 30.67 -12.70
N LEU A 480 -10.81 31.24 -11.74
CA LEU A 480 -10.22 32.18 -10.79
C LEU A 480 -9.34 31.41 -9.80
N VAL A 481 -8.02 31.55 -9.94
CA VAL A 481 -7.03 31.01 -9.00
C VAL A 481 -6.31 32.17 -8.35
N THR A 482 -6.48 32.29 -7.04
CA THR A 482 -5.88 33.38 -6.24
C THR A 482 -4.89 32.81 -5.23
N LEU A 483 -3.80 33.53 -4.98
CA LEU A 483 -2.80 33.17 -3.98
C LEU A 483 -2.80 34.23 -2.87
N GLU A 484 -3.19 33.81 -1.65
CA GLU A 484 -3.29 34.66 -0.44
C GLU A 484 -1.95 34.79 0.29
N LYS A 485 -1.11 33.76 0.27
CA LYS A 485 0.18 33.80 0.96
C LYS A 485 1.11 32.69 0.54
N ILE A 486 2.40 32.91 0.77
CA ILE A 486 3.40 31.86 0.80
C ILE A 486 3.96 31.73 2.22
N VAL A 487 4.27 30.51 2.61
CA VAL A 487 4.96 30.21 3.87
C VAL A 487 6.23 29.46 3.52
N VAL A 488 7.38 30.07 3.74
CA VAL A 488 8.69 29.47 3.49
C VAL A 488 9.26 29.02 4.82
N MET A 489 9.59 27.72 4.92
CA MET A 489 10.35 27.20 6.04
C MET A 489 11.83 27.54 5.80
N SER A 490 12.39 28.43 6.60
CA SER A 490 13.76 28.90 6.44
C SER A 490 14.34 29.35 7.77
N ALA A 491 15.58 28.93 8.04
CA ALA A 491 16.31 29.30 9.27
C ALA A 491 16.66 30.80 9.37
N PHE A 492 16.28 31.62 8.38
CA PHE A 492 16.72 33.00 8.22
C PHE A 492 15.54 33.96 8.05
N VAL A 493 15.67 35.14 8.66
CA VAL A 493 14.72 36.24 8.50
C VAL A 493 15.00 36.96 7.17
N PRO A 494 14.01 37.12 6.28
CA PRO A 494 14.21 37.95 5.11
C PRO A 494 14.22 39.44 5.49
N THR A 495 15.09 40.21 4.86
CA THR A 495 15.24 41.66 5.06
C THR A 495 14.54 42.47 3.98
N ARG A 496 14.41 41.91 2.77
CA ARG A 496 13.71 42.52 1.64
C ARG A 496 12.89 41.46 0.92
N LEU A 497 11.76 41.89 0.36
CA LEU A 497 10.86 41.07 -0.43
C LEU A 497 10.46 41.86 -1.67
N TYR A 498 10.56 41.21 -2.83
CA TYR A 498 10.12 41.72 -4.10
C TYR A 498 9.09 40.77 -4.69
N VAL A 499 7.96 41.33 -5.14
CA VAL A 499 6.93 40.60 -5.88
C VAL A 499 6.83 41.27 -7.25
N ASP A 500 7.16 40.53 -8.29
CA ASP A 500 7.23 41.01 -9.68
C ASP A 500 8.06 42.30 -9.81
N GLY A 501 9.21 42.33 -9.13
CA GLY A 501 10.15 43.46 -9.11
C GLY A 501 9.75 44.64 -8.21
N LYS A 502 8.57 44.61 -7.57
CA LYS A 502 8.12 45.66 -6.65
C LYS A 502 8.47 45.29 -5.21
N ASN A 503 9.11 46.22 -4.49
CA ASN A 503 9.39 46.04 -3.07
C ASN A 503 8.06 45.96 -2.27
N ARG A 504 7.96 44.96 -1.40
CA ARG A 504 6.79 44.61 -0.58
C ARG A 504 7.20 44.28 0.85
N LYS A 505 8.10 45.06 1.44
CA LYS A 505 8.64 44.79 2.78
C LYS A 505 7.54 44.64 3.84
N GLU A 506 6.43 45.36 3.70
CA GLU A 506 5.24 45.32 4.55
C GLU A 506 4.51 43.96 4.56
N ALA A 507 4.71 43.13 3.53
CA ALA A 507 4.07 41.81 3.41
C ALA A 507 4.80 40.71 4.20
N ILE A 508 5.97 41.00 4.78
CA ILE A 508 6.73 40.07 5.61
C ILE A 508 6.06 39.97 6.98
N GLY A 509 5.53 38.79 7.30
CA GLY A 509 4.90 38.48 8.59
C GLY A 509 5.91 38.25 9.72
N LYS A 510 5.40 38.11 10.96
CA LYS A 510 6.22 37.83 12.16
C LYS A 510 6.87 36.44 12.09
N MET A 511 8.15 36.35 12.43
CA MET A 511 8.83 35.07 12.65
C MET A 511 8.41 34.51 14.01
N SER A 512 8.06 33.22 14.08
CA SER A 512 7.80 32.53 15.36
C SER A 512 9.04 31.75 15.81
N ASP A 513 9.40 31.87 17.09
CA ASP A 513 10.56 31.22 17.70
C ASP A 513 10.50 29.68 17.62
N GLU A 514 9.31 29.10 17.46
CA GLU A 514 9.12 27.65 17.47
C GLU A 514 9.38 26.95 16.12
N ALA A 515 9.58 27.66 15.00
CA ALA A 515 9.60 26.95 13.70
C ALA A 515 10.24 27.63 12.47
N PHE A 516 11.05 28.68 12.57
CA PHE A 516 11.76 29.22 11.39
C PHE A 516 10.83 29.45 10.16
N LYS A 517 9.66 30.06 10.42
CA LYS A 517 8.57 30.25 9.45
C LYS A 517 8.55 31.68 8.94
N LEU A 518 8.81 31.87 7.66
CA LEU A 518 8.55 33.12 6.96
C LEU A 518 7.16 33.06 6.32
N THR A 519 6.23 33.91 6.78
CA THR A 519 4.95 34.11 6.09
C THR A 519 5.01 35.39 5.26
N VAL A 520 4.68 35.29 3.99
CA VAL A 520 4.52 36.44 3.09
C VAL A 520 3.07 36.50 2.64
N GLN A 521 2.38 37.56 3.01
CA GLN A 521 1.01 37.81 2.55
C GLN A 521 1.03 38.33 1.11
N LEU A 522 0.23 37.72 0.25
CA LEU A 522 0.12 38.07 -1.17
C LEU A 522 -1.35 38.22 -1.52
N GLU A 523 -1.69 39.19 -2.36
CA GLU A 523 -3.03 39.26 -2.95
C GLU A 523 -2.88 39.17 -4.47
N LEU A 524 -2.36 38.02 -4.93
CA LEU A 524 -2.28 37.73 -6.36
C LEU A 524 -3.62 37.18 -6.82
N HIS A 525 -4.43 38.07 -7.39
CA HIS A 525 -5.77 37.74 -7.87
C HIS A 525 -5.78 37.03 -9.23
N ASP A 526 -4.63 36.97 -9.91
CA ASP A 526 -4.53 36.40 -11.25
C ASP A 526 -3.18 35.71 -11.48
N LEU A 527 -3.13 34.39 -11.31
CA LEU A 527 -1.94 33.59 -11.59
C LEU A 527 -1.73 33.28 -13.08
N ARG A 528 -2.44 33.94 -14.02
CA ARG A 528 -2.26 33.72 -15.48
C ARG A 528 -0.92 34.22 -16.02
N ARG A 529 -0.20 35.06 -15.27
CA ARG A 529 1.12 35.57 -15.66
C ARG A 529 2.20 34.85 -14.85
N VAL A 530 3.41 34.82 -15.41
CA VAL A 530 4.57 34.36 -14.64
C VAL A 530 4.78 35.33 -13.49
N HIS A 531 4.72 34.82 -12.27
CA HIS A 531 5.03 35.60 -11.07
C HIS A 531 6.39 35.22 -10.53
N VAL A 532 7.15 36.23 -10.10
CA VAL A 532 8.47 36.07 -9.51
C VAL A 532 8.45 36.71 -8.13
N ILE A 533 8.70 35.89 -7.11
CA ILE A 533 8.78 36.33 -5.72
C ILE A 533 10.21 36.10 -5.26
N GLU A 534 10.90 37.17 -4.88
CA GLU A 534 12.31 37.17 -4.48
C GLU A 534 12.44 37.72 -3.07
N TRP A 535 13.23 37.06 -2.23
CA TRP A 535 13.55 37.56 -0.89
C TRP A 535 15.04 37.47 -0.61
N THR A 536 15.56 38.37 0.23
CA THR A 536 16.97 38.37 0.66
C THR A 536 17.07 38.14 2.16
N THR A 537 18.09 37.43 2.62
CA THR A 537 18.35 37.17 4.05
C THR A 537 19.64 37.87 4.49
N GLU A 538 19.74 38.24 5.77
CA GLU A 538 21.01 38.66 6.37
C GLU A 538 21.83 37.43 6.79
N SER A 539 23.05 37.30 6.27
CA SER A 539 24.04 36.32 6.74
C SER A 539 25.25 37.06 7.34
N GLN A 540 26.00 36.40 8.23
CA GLN A 540 27.21 36.97 8.84
C GLN A 540 28.31 37.36 7.82
N ASN A 541 28.19 36.96 6.55
CA ASN A 541 29.13 37.29 5.46
C ASN A 541 28.52 38.15 4.32
N GLY A 542 27.34 38.77 4.53
CA GLY A 542 26.67 39.63 3.54
C GLY A 542 25.31 39.10 3.09
N THR A 543 24.63 39.87 2.23
CA THR A 543 23.32 39.52 1.66
C THR A 543 23.44 38.41 0.62
N GLU A 544 23.52 37.16 1.06
CA GLU A 544 23.41 35.98 0.20
C GLU A 544 22.31 35.05 0.70
N CYS A 545 21.64 34.41 -0.27
CA CYS A 545 20.71 33.32 0.00
C CYS A 545 21.49 32.08 0.43
N PRO A 546 21.26 31.56 1.64
CA PRO A 546 21.96 30.40 2.13
C PRO A 546 21.72 29.22 1.18
N LYS A 547 22.81 28.46 0.95
CA LYS A 547 22.76 27.21 0.20
C LYS A 547 21.86 26.21 0.90
#